data_AF-A0A2P4T328-F1
#
_entry.id   AF-A0A2P4T328-F1
#
_cell.length_a   1.000
_cell.length_b   1.000
_cell.length_c   1.000
_cell.angle_alpha   90.00
_cell.angle_beta   90.00
_cell.angle_gamma   90.00
#
_symmetry.space_group_name_H-M   'P 1'
#
loop_
_entity.id
_entity.type
_entity.pdbx_description
1 polymer ?
#
loop_
_entity_poly.entity_id
_entity_poly.type
_entity_poly.pdbx_seq_one_letter_code
_entity_poly.pdbx_strand_id
1 'polypeptide(L)'
;ERSIQEKMNFEIRIREGIRKLLTVSTQKDQRLQAVKNLMVCNARIHAYRTELQNQKEEPVSCRTGEWLSDAGTRDRMACRAKVALSDIRIPLMWKGSDYFNNKENSQRYAVFCLFRMGAEVFDTDVAIVDKTVTDICFENVTIFDEAGPDFQVKVEVYSCCMEESLYIANTPKKLVKKLKTSLSKATGKKLKATLEDGTDCILLSDPDIQ
;
A
#
# COMPACT_ATOMS: atom_id res chain seq x y z
N GLU A 1 -11.24 18.18 -19.37
CA GLU A 1 -10.69 17.28 -18.34
C GLU A 1 -9.92 18.08 -17.30
N ARG A 2 -9.78 17.58 -16.06
CA ARG A 2 -8.94 18.23 -15.03
C ARG A 2 -7.46 18.01 -15.34
N SER A 3 -6.62 19.00 -15.08
CA SER A 3 -5.16 18.87 -15.20
C SER A 3 -4.63 17.80 -14.23
N ILE A 4 -3.55 17.10 -14.60
CA ILE A 4 -2.90 16.10 -13.73
C ILE A 4 -2.52 16.72 -12.38
N GLN A 5 -2.10 17.99 -12.37
CA GLN A 5 -1.81 18.72 -11.14
C GLN A 5 -3.05 18.89 -10.25
N GLU A 6 -4.23 19.15 -10.84
CA GLU A 6 -5.49 19.25 -10.10
C GLU A 6 -5.95 17.89 -9.57
N LYS A 7 -5.77 16.82 -10.35
CA LYS A 7 -6.02 15.43 -9.90
C LYS A 7 -5.12 15.08 -8.71
N MET A 8 -3.83 15.41 -8.77
CA MET A 8 -2.91 15.21 -7.65
C MET A 8 -3.29 16.02 -6.41
N ASN A 9 -3.61 17.30 -6.56
CA ASN A 9 -4.05 18.14 -5.44
C ASN A 9 -5.35 17.63 -4.80
N PHE A 10 -6.25 17.06 -5.61
CA PHE A 10 -7.44 16.39 -5.11
C PHE A 10 -7.08 15.16 -4.27
N GLU A 11 -6.24 14.26 -4.79
CA GLU A 11 -5.79 13.08 -4.04
C GLU A 11 -5.06 13.46 -2.74
N ILE A 12 -4.22 14.50 -2.74
CA ILE A 12 -3.56 14.99 -1.52
C ILE A 12 -4.59 15.37 -0.44
N ARG A 13 -5.70 16.01 -0.81
CA ARG A 13 -6.78 16.35 0.13
C ARG A 13 -7.54 15.11 0.60
N ILE A 14 -7.81 14.17 -0.29
CA ILE A 14 -8.44 12.88 0.06
C ILE A 14 -7.59 12.13 1.08
N ARG A 15 -6.27 12.04 0.83
CA ARG A 15 -5.31 11.43 1.74
C ARG A 15 -5.36 12.02 3.14
N GLU A 16 -5.42 13.35 3.24
CA GLU A 16 -5.52 14.04 4.52
C GLU A 16 -6.83 13.71 5.24
N GLY A 17 -7.94 13.66 4.51
CA GLY A 17 -9.22 13.20 5.05
C GLY A 17 -9.16 11.76 5.57
N ILE A 18 -8.52 10.85 4.83
CA ILE A 18 -8.36 9.44 5.23
C ILE A 18 -7.49 9.33 6.48
N ARG A 19 -6.41 10.10 6.60
CA ARG A 19 -5.58 10.12 7.82
C ARG A 19 -6.38 10.53 9.05
N LYS A 20 -7.21 11.56 8.94
CA LYS A 20 -8.12 11.97 10.02
C LYS A 20 -9.17 10.91 10.34
N LEU A 21 -9.68 10.21 9.32
CA LEU A 21 -10.60 9.09 9.53
C LEU A 21 -9.92 7.95 10.30
N LEU A 22 -8.67 7.63 9.96
CA LEU A 22 -7.90 6.57 10.62
C LEU A 22 -7.64 6.86 12.11
N THR A 23 -7.46 8.11 12.51
CA THR A 23 -7.24 8.47 13.92
C THR A 23 -8.49 8.28 14.78
N VAL A 24 -9.69 8.38 14.19
CA VAL A 24 -10.97 8.21 14.90
C VAL A 24 -11.61 6.83 14.69
N SER A 25 -11.07 6.01 13.78
CA SER A 25 -11.63 4.70 13.45
C SER A 25 -11.36 3.67 14.55
N THR A 26 -12.42 3.15 15.15
CA THR A 26 -12.36 2.09 16.18
C THR A 26 -12.76 0.72 15.64
N GLN A 27 -13.57 0.66 14.58
CA GLN A 27 -14.01 -0.59 13.97
C GLN A 27 -12.94 -1.13 13.01
N LYS A 28 -12.67 -2.44 13.09
CA LYS A 28 -11.63 -3.11 12.30
C LYS A 28 -11.86 -2.97 10.80
N ASP A 29 -13.09 -3.20 10.35
CA ASP A 29 -13.44 -3.14 8.92
C ASP A 29 -13.34 -1.72 8.35
N GLN A 30 -13.79 -0.71 9.12
CA GLN A 30 -13.65 0.69 8.75
C GLN A 30 -12.18 1.10 8.64
N ARG A 31 -11.35 0.66 9.60
CA ARG A 31 -9.91 0.92 9.59
C ARG A 31 -9.23 0.26 8.39
N LEU A 32 -9.55 -1.00 8.12
CA LEU A 32 -9.02 -1.75 6.97
C LEU A 32 -9.36 -1.04 5.65
N GLN A 33 -10.61 -0.64 5.46
CA GLN A 33 -11.03 0.08 4.27
C GLN A 33 -10.33 1.45 4.15
N ALA A 34 -10.17 2.17 5.26
CA ALA A 34 -9.46 3.45 5.27
C ALA A 34 -7.98 3.26 4.93
N VAL A 35 -7.32 2.19 5.42
CA VAL A 35 -5.94 1.86 5.03
C VAL A 35 -5.84 1.50 3.55
N LYS A 36 -6.74 0.68 3.00
CA LYS A 36 -6.79 0.40 1.56
C LYS A 36 -6.89 1.71 0.77
N ASN A 37 -7.85 2.57 1.12
CA ASN A 37 -8.07 3.85 0.44
C ASN A 37 -6.83 4.76 0.52
N LEU A 38 -6.11 4.74 1.64
CA LEU A 38 -4.85 5.46 1.80
C LEU A 38 -3.78 4.95 0.84
N MET A 39 -3.64 3.62 0.69
CA MET A 39 -2.70 2.99 -0.24
C MET A 39 -3.03 3.36 -1.70
N VAL A 40 -4.29 3.24 -2.11
CA VAL A 40 -4.76 3.64 -3.45
C VAL A 40 -4.46 5.11 -3.72
N CYS A 41 -4.77 5.97 -2.76
CA CYS A 41 -4.54 7.41 -2.86
C CYS A 41 -3.05 7.75 -3.00
N ASN A 42 -2.19 7.10 -2.20
CA ASN A 42 -0.74 7.25 -2.32
C ASN A 42 -0.22 6.80 -3.69
N ALA A 43 -0.70 5.66 -4.19
CA ALA A 43 -0.35 5.17 -5.52
C ALA A 43 -0.73 6.15 -6.63
N ARG A 44 -1.93 6.75 -6.55
CA ARG A 44 -2.38 7.81 -7.48
C ARG A 44 -1.52 9.06 -7.41
N ILE A 45 -1.22 9.57 -6.22
CA ILE A 45 -0.33 10.73 -6.04
C ILE A 45 1.05 10.46 -6.65
N HIS A 46 1.60 9.26 -6.42
CA HIS A 46 2.86 8.86 -7.00
C HIS A 46 2.78 8.81 -8.53
N ALA A 47 1.76 8.16 -9.09
CA ALA A 47 1.57 8.06 -10.55
C ALA A 47 1.47 9.44 -11.21
N TYR A 48 0.69 10.36 -10.64
CA TYR A 48 0.58 11.73 -11.15
C TYR A 48 1.89 12.51 -11.02
N ARG A 49 2.66 12.31 -9.95
CA ARG A 49 3.95 12.96 -9.77
C ARG A 49 4.96 12.48 -10.81
N THR A 50 5.04 11.16 -11.03
CA THR A 50 5.93 10.57 -12.05
C THR A 50 5.56 11.10 -13.44
N GLU A 51 4.27 11.12 -13.77
CA GLU A 51 3.80 11.64 -15.06
C GLU A 51 4.16 13.12 -15.26
N LEU A 52 3.97 13.96 -14.25
CA LEU A 52 4.37 15.38 -14.30
C LEU A 52 5.89 15.57 -14.42
N GLN A 53 6.68 14.64 -13.89
CA GLN A 53 8.13 14.70 -14.02
C GLN A 53 8.56 14.30 -15.43
N ASN A 54 7.99 13.23 -15.99
CA ASN A 54 8.24 12.80 -17.37
C ASN A 54 7.92 13.91 -18.38
N GLN A 55 6.83 14.66 -18.17
CA GLN A 55 6.46 15.80 -19.03
C GLN A 55 7.43 17.00 -18.94
N LYS A 56 8.20 17.12 -17.86
CA LYS A 56 9.24 18.14 -17.72
C LYS A 56 10.58 17.69 -18.28
N GLU A 57 10.83 16.38 -18.26
CA GLU A 57 12.07 15.75 -18.73
C GLU A 57 12.05 15.43 -20.22
N GLU A 58 10.87 15.33 -20.85
CA GLU A 58 10.69 15.37 -22.32
C GLU A 58 11.35 16.64 -22.88
N PRO A 59 12.54 16.54 -23.49
CA PRO A 59 13.24 17.71 -23.97
C PRO A 59 12.53 18.25 -25.20
N VAL A 60 12.60 19.56 -25.36
CA VAL A 60 12.49 20.26 -26.65
C VAL A 60 13.60 19.78 -27.59
N SER A 61 13.55 18.53 -28.04
CA SER A 61 14.51 17.90 -28.94
C SER A 61 13.79 17.33 -30.17
N CYS A 62 13.00 18.19 -30.82
CA CYS A 62 12.66 18.13 -32.24
C CYS A 62 12.57 19.56 -32.82
N ARG A 63 13.43 20.48 -32.38
CA ARG A 63 13.63 21.77 -33.04
C ARG A 63 15.11 22.08 -33.15
N THR A 64 15.75 21.53 -34.19
CA THR A 64 16.78 22.16 -35.05
C THR A 64 17.68 21.07 -35.63
N GLY A 65 17.57 20.84 -36.94
CA GLY A 65 18.42 19.90 -37.68
C GLY A 65 17.94 19.71 -39.11
N GLU A 66 18.23 20.71 -39.94
CA GLU A 66 18.47 20.65 -41.39
C GLU A 66 17.46 19.98 -42.35
N TRP A 67 16.96 20.85 -43.21
CA TRP A 67 16.19 20.63 -44.42
C TRP A 67 17.01 19.82 -45.45
N LEU A 68 16.83 18.50 -45.53
CA LEU A 68 17.22 17.74 -46.73
C LEU A 68 16.28 16.54 -46.99
N SER A 69 15.76 16.54 -48.22
CA SER A 69 15.08 15.48 -48.98
C SER A 69 13.65 15.04 -48.59
N ASP A 70 12.74 15.49 -49.46
CA ASP A 70 11.56 14.82 -49.99
C ASP A 70 11.67 13.28 -50.08
N ALA A 71 11.19 12.60 -49.03
CA ALA A 71 10.67 11.24 -49.10
C ALA A 71 9.60 11.14 -48.01
N GLY A 72 8.36 10.83 -48.41
CA GLY A 72 7.17 10.84 -47.57
C GLY A 72 7.16 9.83 -46.43
N THR A 73 8.07 9.98 -45.47
CA THR A 73 7.96 9.38 -44.15
C THR A 73 6.92 10.20 -43.42
N ARG A 74 5.64 9.87 -43.66
CA ARG A 74 4.60 10.21 -42.69
C ARG A 74 5.13 9.70 -41.36
N ASP A 75 5.42 10.61 -40.44
CA ASP A 75 5.73 10.30 -39.06
C ASP A 75 4.53 9.48 -38.55
N ARG A 76 4.64 8.16 -38.64
CA ARG A 76 3.55 7.25 -38.34
C ARG A 76 3.49 7.19 -36.83
N MET A 77 2.66 8.04 -36.24
CA MET A 77 2.31 7.93 -34.83
C MET A 77 1.86 6.50 -34.55
N ALA A 78 2.42 5.91 -33.49
CA ALA A 78 2.04 4.59 -33.06
C ALA A 78 0.54 4.54 -32.74
N CYS A 79 -0.13 3.46 -33.13
CA CYS A 79 -1.54 3.25 -32.78
C CYS A 79 -1.69 3.12 -31.26
N ARG A 80 -2.74 3.74 -30.73
CA ARG A 80 -3.18 3.59 -29.35
C ARG A 80 -4.22 2.47 -29.25
N ALA A 81 -4.24 1.75 -28.14
CA ALA A 81 -5.16 0.64 -27.91
C ALA A 81 -5.80 0.71 -26.51
N LYS A 82 -6.88 -0.03 -26.33
CA LYS A 82 -7.45 -0.31 -25.01
C LYS A 82 -6.85 -1.62 -24.47
N VAL A 83 -6.42 -1.61 -23.23
CA VAL A 83 -5.92 -2.81 -22.54
C VAL A 83 -6.91 -3.19 -21.45
N ALA A 84 -7.48 -4.37 -21.55
CA ALA A 84 -8.41 -4.91 -20.55
C ALA A 84 -7.72 -6.01 -19.73
N LEU A 85 -7.83 -5.92 -18.40
CA LEU A 85 -7.48 -6.98 -17.46
C LEU A 85 -8.78 -7.58 -16.90
N SER A 86 -8.93 -8.89 -17.00
CA SER A 86 -10.06 -9.64 -16.44
C SER A 86 -9.58 -10.95 -15.80
N ASP A 87 -10.46 -11.59 -15.02
CA ASP A 87 -10.27 -12.95 -14.49
C ASP A 87 -8.94 -13.15 -13.75
N ILE A 88 -8.55 -12.18 -12.92
CA ILE A 88 -7.29 -12.26 -12.18
C ILE A 88 -7.42 -13.32 -11.09
N ARG A 89 -6.53 -14.31 -11.14
CA ARG A 89 -6.48 -15.41 -10.16
C ARG A 89 -5.11 -15.51 -9.51
N ILE A 90 -5.09 -15.56 -8.19
CA ILE A 90 -3.87 -15.67 -7.37
C ILE A 90 -3.98 -16.96 -6.55
N PRO A 91 -3.28 -18.03 -6.96
CA PRO A 91 -3.23 -19.26 -6.19
C PRO A 91 -2.55 -19.04 -4.84
N LEU A 92 -3.13 -19.63 -3.79
CA LEU A 92 -2.63 -19.58 -2.42
C LEU A 92 -2.01 -20.92 -2.03
N MET A 93 -0.86 -20.85 -1.37
CA MET A 93 -0.22 -22.03 -0.79
C MET A 93 -0.17 -21.89 0.73
N TRP A 94 -1.01 -22.68 1.40
CA TRP A 94 -1.05 -22.75 2.86
C TRP A 94 -0.07 -23.81 3.36
N LYS A 95 0.58 -23.57 4.49
CA LYS A 95 1.47 -24.58 5.07
C LYS A 95 0.63 -25.69 5.70
N GLY A 96 1.14 -26.91 5.67
CA GLY A 96 0.49 -28.06 6.33
C GLY A 96 0.16 -27.79 7.80
N SER A 97 1.04 -27.07 8.51
CA SER A 97 0.80 -26.61 9.89
C SER A 97 -0.50 -25.82 10.05
N ASP A 98 -0.90 -25.05 9.03
CA ASP A 98 -2.07 -24.18 9.06
C ASP A 98 -3.35 -25.00 8.82
N TYR A 99 -3.26 -26.06 8.01
CA TYR A 99 -4.33 -27.03 7.82
C TYR A 99 -4.62 -27.81 9.10
N PHE A 100 -3.60 -28.36 9.74
CA PHE A 100 -3.76 -29.28 10.89
C PHE A 100 -4.02 -28.57 12.23
N ASN A 101 -3.76 -27.27 12.34
CA ASN A 101 -4.09 -26.52 13.55
C ASN A 101 -5.57 -26.09 13.51
N ASN A 102 -6.44 -26.91 14.09
CA ASN A 102 -7.87 -26.64 14.25
C ASN A 102 -8.15 -25.79 15.50
N LYS A 103 -7.40 -24.71 15.70
CA LYS A 103 -7.90 -23.65 16.57
C LYS A 103 -9.08 -23.01 15.86
N GLU A 104 -10.17 -22.84 16.62
CA GLU A 104 -11.48 -22.35 16.18
C GLU A 104 -11.43 -20.98 15.46
N ASN A 105 -10.29 -20.28 15.53
CA ASN A 105 -9.98 -19.07 14.77
C ASN A 105 -8.84 -19.36 13.78
N SER A 106 -9.17 -19.82 12.56
CA SER A 106 -8.17 -19.82 11.49
C SER A 106 -7.84 -18.38 11.13
N GLN A 107 -6.54 -18.07 11.11
CA GLN A 107 -6.02 -16.77 10.72
C GLN A 107 -6.62 -16.33 9.38
N ARG A 108 -7.24 -15.14 9.38
CA ARG A 108 -7.80 -14.52 8.18
C ARG A 108 -6.89 -13.42 7.66
N TYR A 109 -6.89 -13.24 6.35
CA TYR A 109 -6.13 -12.21 5.65
C TYR A 109 -7.07 -11.40 4.76
N ALA A 110 -6.89 -10.09 4.78
CA ALA A 110 -7.47 -9.18 3.82
C ALA A 110 -6.49 -8.97 2.68
N VAL A 111 -6.93 -9.15 1.44
CA VAL A 111 -6.09 -9.04 0.23
C VAL A 111 -6.78 -8.15 -0.80
N PHE A 112 -6.03 -7.27 -1.45
CA PHE A 112 -6.50 -6.50 -2.60
C PHE A 112 -5.34 -6.25 -3.57
N CYS A 113 -5.67 -5.88 -4.81
CA CYS A 113 -4.69 -5.55 -5.83
C CYS A 113 -4.81 -4.10 -6.29
N LEU A 114 -3.68 -3.53 -6.71
CA LEU A 114 -3.62 -2.31 -7.52
C LEU A 114 -3.14 -2.65 -8.93
N PHE A 115 -3.74 -2.00 -9.91
CA PHE A 115 -3.32 -2.04 -11.32
C PHE A 115 -2.91 -0.63 -11.74
N ARG A 116 -1.71 -0.47 -12.29
CA ARG A 116 -1.18 0.83 -12.70
C ARG A 116 -0.65 0.79 -14.12
N MET A 117 -1.04 1.76 -14.93
CA MET A 117 -0.48 2.04 -16.25
C MET A 117 -0.34 3.56 -16.41
N GLY A 118 0.89 4.05 -16.48
CA GLY A 118 1.16 5.50 -16.47
C GLY A 118 0.52 6.20 -15.26
N ALA A 119 -0.30 7.21 -15.53
CA ALA A 119 -1.05 7.97 -14.52
C ALA A 119 -2.35 7.29 -14.03
N GLU A 120 -2.80 6.21 -14.68
CA GLU A 120 -4.03 5.50 -14.33
C GLU A 120 -3.76 4.45 -13.25
N VAL A 121 -4.57 4.49 -12.18
CA VAL A 121 -4.48 3.55 -11.05
C VAL A 121 -5.87 3.06 -10.66
N PHE A 122 -6.06 1.76 -10.75
CA PHE A 122 -7.26 1.03 -10.35
C PHE A 122 -6.98 0.08 -9.20
N ASP A 123 -8.03 -0.31 -8.50
CA ASP A 123 -7.97 -1.22 -7.35
C ASP A 123 -9.11 -2.25 -7.39
N THR A 124 -8.87 -3.42 -6.81
CA THR A 124 -9.91 -4.44 -6.60
C THR A 124 -10.58 -4.25 -5.25
N ASP A 125 -11.76 -4.84 -5.07
CA ASP A 125 -12.34 -5.01 -3.74
C ASP A 125 -11.43 -5.83 -2.82
N VAL A 126 -11.66 -5.71 -1.51
CA VAL A 126 -10.92 -6.47 -0.51
C VAL A 126 -11.51 -7.88 -0.43
N ALA A 127 -10.69 -8.87 -0.73
CA ALA A 127 -11.01 -10.28 -0.51
C ALA A 127 -10.56 -10.70 0.89
N ILE A 128 -11.44 -11.34 1.66
CA ILE A 128 -11.10 -11.97 2.93
C ILE A 128 -10.87 -13.45 2.69
N VAL A 129 -9.67 -13.93 3.05
CA VAL A 129 -9.25 -15.31 2.79
C VAL A 129 -8.76 -15.99 4.05
N ASP A 130 -8.99 -17.30 4.12
CA ASP A 130 -8.45 -18.19 5.13
C ASP A 130 -7.96 -19.49 4.47
N LYS A 131 -7.49 -20.44 5.30
CA LYS A 131 -6.93 -21.72 4.86
C LYS A 131 -7.84 -22.57 3.97
N THR A 132 -9.15 -22.27 3.90
CA THR A 132 -10.10 -22.97 3.04
C THR A 132 -10.10 -22.46 1.60
N VAL A 133 -9.53 -21.27 1.34
CA VAL A 133 -9.47 -20.65 0.02
C VAL A 133 -8.20 -21.09 -0.70
N THR A 134 -8.33 -21.70 -1.89
CA THR A 134 -7.18 -22.11 -2.71
C THR A 134 -6.72 -21.02 -3.67
N ASP A 135 -7.63 -20.16 -4.13
CA ASP A 135 -7.36 -19.14 -5.12
C ASP A 135 -8.15 -17.87 -4.80
N ILE A 136 -7.51 -16.72 -4.94
CA ILE A 136 -8.19 -15.41 -4.90
C ILE A 136 -8.59 -15.07 -6.33
N CYS A 137 -9.88 -14.80 -6.55
CA CYS A 137 -10.42 -14.46 -7.86
C CYS A 137 -10.97 -13.03 -7.84
N PHE A 138 -10.51 -12.18 -8.75
CA PHE A 138 -11.10 -10.88 -9.03
C PHE A 138 -11.73 -10.91 -10.42
N GLU A 139 -13.06 -10.94 -10.47
CA GLU A 139 -13.84 -11.08 -11.71
C GLU A 139 -14.04 -9.73 -12.45
N ASN A 140 -13.82 -8.61 -11.75
CA ASN A 140 -14.02 -7.29 -12.31
C ASN A 140 -13.03 -7.00 -13.45
N VAL A 141 -13.54 -6.40 -14.53
CA VAL A 141 -12.72 -5.98 -15.67
C VAL A 141 -12.17 -4.58 -15.40
N THR A 142 -10.85 -4.43 -15.49
CA THR A 142 -10.18 -3.12 -15.49
C THR A 142 -9.78 -2.77 -16.92
N ILE A 143 -10.15 -1.59 -17.39
CA ILE A 143 -9.83 -1.12 -18.74
C ILE A 143 -8.93 0.10 -18.62
N PHE A 144 -7.77 0.04 -19.27
CA PHE A 144 -6.89 1.17 -19.51
C PHE A 144 -7.08 1.66 -20.94
N ASP A 145 -7.24 2.96 -21.10
CA ASP A 145 -7.40 3.61 -22.39
C ASP A 145 -6.05 4.18 -22.88
N GLU A 146 -5.93 4.46 -24.18
CA GLU A 146 -4.76 5.15 -24.76
C GLU A 146 -3.39 4.47 -24.50
N ALA A 147 -3.37 3.13 -24.39
CA ALA A 147 -2.13 2.37 -24.25
C ALA A 147 -1.30 2.47 -25.54
N GLY A 148 -0.03 2.87 -25.40
CA GLY A 148 0.96 2.82 -26.48
C GLY A 148 1.46 1.39 -26.73
N PRO A 149 2.23 1.14 -27.80
CA PRO A 149 2.76 -0.19 -28.11
C PRO A 149 3.75 -0.72 -27.06
N ASP A 150 4.32 0.16 -26.24
CA ASP A 150 5.31 -0.09 -25.19
C ASP A 150 4.71 -0.02 -23.78
N PHE A 151 3.38 -0.12 -23.66
CA PHE A 151 2.68 -0.03 -22.39
C PHE A 151 3.19 -1.07 -21.37
N GLN A 152 3.18 -0.67 -20.10
CA GLN A 152 3.48 -1.57 -18.99
C GLN A 152 2.38 -1.44 -17.95
N VAL A 153 1.80 -2.57 -17.56
CA VAL A 153 0.86 -2.63 -16.44
C VAL A 153 1.56 -3.23 -15.23
N LYS A 154 1.66 -2.45 -14.16
CA LYS A 154 2.16 -2.91 -12.86
C LYS A 154 0.99 -3.45 -12.05
N VAL A 155 1.10 -4.69 -11.58
CA VAL A 155 0.15 -5.32 -10.66
C VAL A 155 0.80 -5.44 -9.29
N GLU A 156 0.19 -4.85 -8.27
CA GLU A 156 0.69 -4.85 -6.89
C GLU A 156 -0.33 -5.58 -6.00
N VAL A 157 0.09 -6.62 -5.28
CA VAL A 157 -0.77 -7.38 -4.37
C VAL A 157 -0.45 -6.99 -2.92
N TYR A 158 -1.47 -6.57 -2.18
CA TYR A 158 -1.35 -6.20 -0.78
C TYR A 158 -2.12 -7.18 0.09
N SER A 159 -1.55 -7.54 1.24
CA SER A 159 -2.20 -8.40 2.22
C SER A 159 -2.00 -7.90 3.65
N CYS A 160 -3.02 -8.04 4.49
CA CYS A 160 -2.94 -7.75 5.92
C CYS A 160 -3.61 -8.87 6.72
N CYS A 161 -2.95 -9.34 7.78
CA CYS A 161 -3.54 -10.32 8.70
C CYS A 161 -4.58 -9.62 9.60
N MET A 162 -5.78 -10.18 9.70
CA MET A 162 -6.90 -9.57 10.43
C MET A 162 -6.94 -9.92 11.93
N GLU A 163 -6.17 -10.92 12.35
CA GLU A 163 -6.09 -11.31 13.76
C GLU A 163 -5.14 -10.40 14.52
N GLU A 164 -5.55 -10.03 15.72
CA GLU A 164 -4.75 -9.24 16.63
C GLU A 164 -3.66 -10.14 17.19
N SER A 165 -2.43 -9.66 17.16
CA SER A 165 -1.31 -10.31 17.82
C SER A 165 -1.59 -10.41 19.33
N LEU A 166 -2.27 -11.47 19.77
CA LEU A 166 -2.32 -11.88 21.18
C LEU A 166 -0.91 -12.21 21.72
N TYR A 167 0.12 -12.12 20.89
CA TYR A 167 1.53 -12.36 21.22
C TYR A 167 2.16 -11.25 22.09
N ILE A 168 1.50 -10.11 22.32
CA ILE A 168 1.97 -9.05 23.26
C ILE A 168 1.42 -9.27 24.69
N ALA A 169 0.80 -10.42 24.97
CA ALA A 169 0.48 -10.84 26.34
C ALA A 169 1.36 -12.00 26.82
N ASN A 170 2.66 -11.95 26.54
CA ASN A 170 3.61 -12.73 27.35
C ASN A 170 3.75 -12.06 28.71
N THR A 171 2.86 -12.44 29.62
CA THR A 171 2.95 -12.26 31.08
C THR A 171 4.41 -12.24 31.56
N PRO A 172 4.84 -11.33 32.46
CA PRO A 172 6.04 -11.55 33.23
C PRO A 172 5.80 -12.77 34.14
N LYS A 173 6.19 -13.94 33.64
CA LYS A 173 6.26 -15.15 34.45
C LYS A 173 7.27 -14.86 35.57
N LYS A 174 6.85 -15.14 36.81
CA LYS A 174 7.63 -15.14 38.06
C LYS A 174 7.52 -13.87 38.91
N LEU A 175 6.37 -13.76 39.56
CA LEU A 175 6.25 -13.79 41.03
C LEU A 175 7.57 -14.15 41.76
N VAL A 176 8.45 -13.18 42.02
CA VAL A 176 9.48 -13.34 43.06
C VAL A 176 8.87 -12.88 44.38
N LYS A 177 8.02 -13.74 44.96
CA LYS A 177 7.88 -13.78 46.41
C LYS A 177 9.27 -14.12 46.98
N LYS A 178 10.03 -13.10 47.41
CA LYS A 178 10.99 -13.07 48.53
C LYS A 178 12.07 -12.00 48.30
N LEU A 179 11.80 -10.79 48.76
CA LEU A 179 12.81 -9.94 49.39
C LEU A 179 12.21 -9.45 50.71
N LYS A 180 12.15 -10.37 51.68
CA LYS A 180 12.12 -10.00 53.09
C LYS A 180 13.57 -9.73 53.51
N THR A 181 13.75 -8.67 54.31
CA THR A 181 14.91 -8.31 55.14
C THR A 181 16.20 -7.87 54.42
N SER A 182 16.46 -6.56 54.38
CA SER A 182 17.51 -5.96 55.22
C SER A 182 17.44 -4.42 55.22
N LEU A 183 17.54 -3.87 56.43
CA LEU A 183 17.76 -2.46 56.73
C LEU A 183 19.22 -2.10 56.43
N SER A 184 19.46 -1.06 55.63
CA SER A 184 20.72 -0.31 55.66
C SER A 184 20.48 1.15 55.29
N LYS A 185 20.79 2.05 56.23
CA LYS A 185 20.89 3.50 56.05
C LYS A 185 21.93 3.83 54.97
N ALA A 186 21.58 4.65 53.99
CA ALA A 186 22.56 5.50 53.30
C ALA A 186 21.87 6.70 52.63
N THR A 187 22.45 7.86 52.93
CA THR A 187 22.14 9.21 52.48
C THR A 187 22.38 9.42 50.99
N GLY A 188 21.47 10.15 50.31
CA GLY A 188 21.86 11.10 49.26
C GLY A 188 21.31 10.89 47.84
N LYS A 189 20.66 11.97 47.38
CA LYS A 189 20.55 12.48 45.99
C LYS A 189 19.44 11.95 45.06
N LYS A 190 18.46 12.86 44.84
CA LYS A 190 17.64 13.16 43.65
C LYS A 190 17.57 12.08 42.54
N LEU A 191 16.37 11.53 42.35
CA LEU A 191 15.93 10.95 41.07
C LEU A 191 14.94 11.91 40.41
N LYS A 192 15.29 12.34 39.20
CA LYS A 192 14.46 13.12 38.28
C LYS A 192 13.70 12.09 37.43
N ALA A 193 12.38 12.08 37.53
CA ALA A 193 11.52 11.23 36.70
C ALA A 193 11.37 11.88 35.32
N THR A 194 11.82 11.20 34.27
CA THR A 194 11.44 11.48 32.89
C THR A 194 10.73 10.23 32.39
N LEU A 195 9.42 10.37 32.18
CA LEU A 195 8.56 9.38 31.53
C LEU A 195 8.69 9.65 30.02
N GLU A 196 9.42 8.79 29.32
CA GLU A 196 9.32 8.67 27.86
C GLU A 196 8.34 7.51 27.61
N ASP A 197 7.13 7.88 27.21
CA ASP A 197 6.07 6.97 26.79
C ASP A 197 6.39 6.51 25.36
N GLY A 198 6.85 5.26 25.23
CA GLY A 198 7.21 4.65 23.96
C GLY A 198 5.97 4.28 23.16
N THR A 199 5.39 5.24 22.45
CA THR A 199 4.46 4.98 21.34
C THR A 199 5.22 4.50 20.11
N ASP A 200 5.60 3.23 20.09
CA ASP A 200 6.06 2.57 18.86
C ASP A 200 4.84 2.03 18.09
N CYS A 201 4.08 2.97 17.52
CA CYS A 201 3.12 2.68 16.46
C CYS A 201 3.91 2.40 15.18
N ILE A 202 3.99 1.11 14.82
CA ILE A 202 4.21 0.54 13.47
C ILE A 202 4.54 1.61 12.43
N LEU A 203 5.82 1.93 12.30
CA LEU A 203 6.36 2.65 11.15
C LEU A 203 6.24 1.70 9.95
N LEU A 204 5.20 1.89 9.15
CA LEU A 204 5.20 1.43 7.77
C LEU A 204 6.25 2.26 7.05
N SER A 205 7.40 1.66 6.81
CA SER A 205 8.48 2.22 6.02
C SER A 205 7.94 2.64 4.66
N ASP A 206 8.01 3.93 4.33
CA ASP A 206 7.99 4.39 2.95
C ASP A 206 9.17 3.70 2.23
N PRO A 207 8.95 2.99 1.11
CA PRO A 207 10.03 2.81 0.16
C PRO A 207 10.27 4.17 -0.53
N ASP A 208 11.52 4.41 -0.90
CA ASP A 208 12.00 5.56 -1.69
C ASP A 208 12.48 6.78 -0.88
N ILE A 209 13.64 6.60 -0.24
CA ILE A 209 14.72 7.59 -0.33
C ILE A 209 15.86 6.93 -1.10
N GLN A 210 15.94 7.21 -2.40
CA GLN A 210 17.20 7.45 -3.08
C GLN A 210 16.98 8.38 -4.27
#